data_AF-A0A452ZAU8-F1
#
_entry.id   AF-A0A452ZAU8-F1
#
_cell.length_a   1.000
_cell.length_b   1.000
_cell.length_c   1.000
_cell.angle_alpha   90.00
_cell.angle_beta   90.00
_cell.angle_gamma   90.00
#
_symmetry.space_group_name_H-M   'P 1'
#
loop_
_entity.id
_entity.type
_entity.pdbx_description
1 polymer ?
#
loop_
_entity_poly.entity_id
_entity_poly.type
_entity_poly.pdbx_seq_one_letter_code
_entity_poly.pdbx_strand_id
1 'polypeptide(L)'
;VLLFDGNRVMLFRTALALLEFYGPALVTTKDAGDAVTLLQSLAGSTFDSSQLVLTARMGYQSVNETGLQDLRNKHRPSVMLSMEERAKGLGVCKESGLASKLYNFKREPEQLVSINDSADQMSDVADGDVDQEGDSGDVDDMYGALTVNSEIDSLPDPKDQVTWLKFELCRLLEERRSAVLRADELETALMEMVKQDNRRQLSAKAEQLEHELSELKQALSDKQEQEQAMFQLVMRVEQELKFAEEARISAEQDAAAQRYAANVLQEKYEEAMASLAQMENRAVMAETMLEATLQYQSSQQKALSPLPSPRASAQDDSFQESQSRRINLLGPFSLSWRDKNK
;
A
#
# COMPACT_ATOMS: atom_id res chain seq x y z
N VAL A 1 2.60 -8.67 -2.53
CA VAL A 1 3.71 -9.61 -2.83
C VAL A 1 3.90 -10.65 -1.73
N LEU A 2 4.11 -10.27 -0.46
CA LEU A 2 4.17 -11.23 0.67
C LEU A 2 2.90 -12.05 0.88
N LEU A 3 1.75 -11.45 0.58
CA LEU A 3 0.43 -12.05 0.76
C LEU A 3 -0.08 -12.82 -0.48
N PHE A 4 0.63 -12.78 -1.62
CA PHE A 4 0.08 -13.32 -2.88
C PHE A 4 0.43 -14.80 -3.12
N ASP A 5 1.35 -15.39 -2.34
CA ASP A 5 1.80 -16.77 -2.57
C ASP A 5 1.99 -17.58 -1.28
N GLY A 6 1.70 -17.00 -0.10
CA GLY A 6 1.97 -17.63 1.20
C GLY A 6 3.44 -18.04 1.43
N ASN A 7 4.34 -17.54 0.57
CA ASN A 7 5.66 -18.09 0.36
C ASN A 7 6.74 -17.18 0.95
N ARG A 8 7.47 -17.69 1.94
CA ARG A 8 8.59 -17.01 2.62
C ARG A 8 9.80 -16.76 1.72
N VAL A 9 9.87 -17.38 0.55
CA VAL A 9 10.95 -17.19 -0.43
C VAL A 9 11.13 -15.71 -0.78
N MET A 10 10.03 -14.97 -0.98
CA MET A 10 10.13 -13.55 -1.33
C MET A 10 10.69 -12.69 -0.19
N LEU A 11 10.51 -13.07 1.08
CA LEU A 11 11.16 -12.38 2.21
C LEU A 11 12.67 -12.51 2.13
N PHE A 12 13.18 -13.73 1.96
CA PHE A 12 14.62 -13.98 1.90
C PHE A 12 15.26 -13.35 0.67
N ARG A 13 14.61 -13.45 -0.50
CA ARG A 13 15.09 -12.80 -1.73
C ARG A 13 15.15 -11.28 -1.60
N THR A 14 14.15 -10.67 -0.97
CA THR A 14 14.13 -9.22 -0.72
C THR A 14 15.19 -8.83 0.31
N ALA A 15 15.37 -9.60 1.37
CA ALA A 15 16.41 -9.35 2.38
C ALA A 15 17.82 -9.43 1.79
N LEU A 16 18.09 -10.40 0.91
CA LEU A 16 19.38 -10.53 0.22
C LEU A 16 19.61 -9.38 -0.75
N ALA A 17 18.60 -8.97 -1.52
CA ALA A 17 18.71 -7.80 -2.41
C ALA A 17 18.99 -6.51 -1.62
N LEU A 18 18.36 -6.32 -0.46
CA LEU A 18 18.68 -5.19 0.42
C LEU A 18 20.11 -5.26 0.98
N LEU A 19 20.59 -6.45 1.36
CA LEU A 19 21.98 -6.62 1.78
C LEU A 19 22.96 -6.34 0.64
N GLU A 20 22.60 -6.62 -0.61
CA GLU A 20 23.44 -6.34 -1.77
C GLU A 20 23.52 -4.84 -2.08
N PHE A 21 22.39 -4.13 -2.05
CA PHE A 21 22.35 -2.68 -2.28
C PHE A 21 23.21 -1.89 -1.28
N TYR A 22 23.30 -2.38 -0.05
CA TYR A 22 24.08 -1.74 1.01
C TYR A 22 25.37 -2.47 1.33
N GLY A 23 25.68 -3.56 0.62
CA GLY A 23 26.87 -4.38 0.82
C GLY A 23 28.16 -3.56 0.86
N PRO A 24 28.40 -2.63 -0.08
CA PRO A 24 29.57 -1.75 -0.04
C PRO A 24 29.62 -0.87 1.22
N ALA A 25 28.48 -0.39 1.69
CA ALA A 25 28.41 0.45 2.89
C ALA A 25 28.60 -0.38 4.18
N LEU A 26 28.04 -1.60 4.23
CA LEU A 26 28.22 -2.55 5.34
C LEU A 26 29.65 -3.09 5.46
N VAL A 27 30.40 -3.20 4.36
CA VAL A 27 31.79 -3.67 4.39
C VAL A 27 32.75 -2.57 4.87
N THR A 28 32.35 -1.31 4.77
CA THR A 28 33.18 -0.16 5.17
C THR A 28 32.96 0.25 6.63
N THR A 29 31.90 -0.20 7.28
CA THR A 29 31.66 0.03 8.71
C THR A 29 32.62 -0.81 9.55
N LYS A 30 33.21 -0.17 10.57
CA LYS A 30 34.16 -0.83 11.49
C LYS A 30 33.52 -1.24 12.80
N ASP A 31 32.43 -0.57 13.18
CA ASP A 31 31.69 -0.84 14.41
C ASP A 31 30.34 -1.50 14.15
N ALA A 32 29.95 -2.40 15.05
CA ALA A 32 28.67 -3.09 14.98
C ALA A 32 27.49 -2.13 15.23
N GLY A 33 27.68 -1.08 16.04
CA GLY A 33 26.68 -0.05 16.27
C GLY A 33 26.35 0.73 14.99
N ASP A 34 27.38 1.15 14.25
CA ASP A 34 27.23 1.86 12.97
C ASP A 34 26.55 1.01 11.88
N ALA A 35 26.85 -0.30 11.85
CA ALA A 35 26.16 -1.21 10.93
C ALA A 35 24.66 -1.34 11.27
N VAL A 36 24.32 -1.39 12.56
CA VAL A 36 22.92 -1.45 13.02
C VAL A 36 22.18 -0.16 12.70
N THR A 37 22.78 1.01 12.94
CA THR A 37 22.13 2.30 12.64
C THR A 37 21.92 2.49 11.14
N LEU A 38 22.88 2.06 10.30
CA LEU A 38 22.74 2.04 8.85
C LEU A 38 21.54 1.16 8.43
N LEU A 39 21.46 -0.07 8.92
CA LEU A 39 20.33 -0.97 8.61
C LEU A 39 18.99 -0.47 9.16
N GLN A 40 18.97 0.24 10.30
CA GLN A 40 17.76 0.82 10.87
C GLN A 40 17.28 2.04 10.10
N SER A 41 18.20 2.92 9.66
CA SER A 41 17.86 4.07 8.81
C SER A 41 17.26 3.65 7.47
N LEU A 42 17.62 2.45 6.99
CA LEU A 42 17.07 1.78 5.81
C LEU A 42 15.56 1.56 5.91
N ALA A 43 15.03 1.28 7.11
CA ALA A 43 13.60 1.06 7.32
C ALA A 43 12.74 2.31 7.06
N GLY A 44 13.33 3.50 7.11
CA GLY A 44 12.68 4.78 6.80
C GLY A 44 13.02 5.33 5.41
N SER A 45 13.87 4.64 4.64
CA SER A 45 14.33 5.09 3.32
C SER A 45 13.33 4.72 2.22
N THR A 46 13.12 5.61 1.24
CA THR A 46 12.26 5.34 0.08
C THR A 46 13.01 4.50 -0.96
N PHE A 47 12.52 3.29 -1.22
CA PHE A 47 13.07 2.41 -2.25
C PHE A 47 12.35 2.59 -3.58
N ASP A 48 13.09 2.49 -4.68
CA ASP A 48 12.49 2.16 -5.96
C ASP A 48 11.95 0.73 -5.89
N SER A 49 10.65 0.64 -5.59
CA SER A 49 9.96 -0.63 -5.37
C SER A 49 10.04 -1.54 -6.60
N SER A 50 10.15 -0.97 -7.81
CA SER A 50 10.25 -1.73 -9.05
C SER A 50 11.62 -2.41 -9.18
N GLN A 51 12.71 -1.68 -8.92
CA GLN A 51 14.07 -2.21 -8.92
C GLN A 51 14.31 -3.21 -7.80
N LEU A 52 13.77 -2.97 -6.60
CA LEU A 52 13.90 -3.90 -5.48
C LEU A 52 13.25 -5.25 -5.80
N VAL A 53 12.03 -5.24 -6.33
CA VAL A 53 11.32 -6.48 -6.68
C VAL A 53 12.00 -7.20 -7.84
N LEU A 54 12.49 -6.47 -8.84
CA LEU A 54 13.21 -7.05 -9.98
C LEU A 54 14.52 -7.70 -9.53
N THR A 55 15.31 -7.00 -8.72
CA THR A 55 16.60 -7.48 -8.21
C THR A 55 16.41 -8.67 -7.27
N ALA A 56 15.43 -8.61 -6.37
CA ALA A 56 15.10 -9.75 -5.50
C ALA A 56 14.67 -10.98 -6.31
N ARG A 57 13.84 -10.80 -7.35
CA ARG A 57 13.31 -11.93 -8.12
C ARG A 57 14.34 -12.54 -9.07
N MET A 58 15.13 -11.71 -9.75
CA MET A 58 16.09 -12.11 -10.78
C MET A 58 17.46 -12.47 -10.19
N GLY A 59 17.96 -11.69 -9.22
CA GLY A 59 19.27 -11.91 -8.61
C GLY A 59 19.33 -13.14 -7.70
N TYR A 60 18.22 -13.47 -7.04
CA TYR A 60 18.16 -14.54 -6.05
C TYR A 60 17.22 -15.68 -6.45
N GLN A 61 17.21 -16.05 -7.73
CA GLN A 61 16.38 -17.13 -8.25
C GLN A 61 16.71 -18.51 -7.64
N SER A 62 17.95 -18.70 -7.19
CA SER A 62 18.42 -19.92 -6.51
C SER A 62 17.80 -20.15 -5.13
N VAL A 63 17.23 -19.10 -4.51
CA VAL A 63 16.54 -19.21 -3.22
C VAL A 63 15.14 -19.77 -3.45
N ASN A 64 15.00 -21.09 -3.32
CA ASN A 64 13.74 -21.82 -3.51
C ASN A 64 13.20 -22.36 -2.18
N GLU A 65 11.90 -22.65 -2.15
CA GLU A 65 11.20 -23.05 -0.92
C GLU A 65 11.71 -24.38 -0.36
N THR A 66 12.06 -25.33 -1.23
CA THR A 66 12.67 -26.61 -0.85
C THR A 66 14.02 -26.41 -0.16
N GLY A 67 14.89 -25.56 -0.72
CA GLY A 67 16.18 -25.23 -0.12
C GLY A 67 16.06 -24.51 1.23
N LEU A 68 15.10 -23.60 1.37
CA LEU A 68 14.84 -22.93 2.65
C LEU A 68 14.27 -23.90 3.70
N GLN A 69 13.44 -24.85 3.30
CA GLN A 69 12.92 -25.88 4.19
C GLN A 69 14.03 -26.83 4.66
N ASP A 70 14.95 -27.22 3.77
CA ASP A 70 16.11 -28.03 4.12
C ASP A 70 17.04 -27.30 5.09
N LEU A 71 17.31 -26.02 4.84
CA LEU A 71 18.14 -25.17 5.72
C LEU A 71 17.47 -25.00 7.09
N ARG A 72 16.15 -24.80 7.11
CA ARG A 72 15.36 -24.78 8.35
C ARG A 72 15.49 -26.09 9.10
N ASN A 73 15.31 -27.23 8.45
CA ASN A 73 15.39 -28.54 9.09
C ASN A 73 16.78 -28.78 9.71
N LYS A 74 17.84 -28.30 9.04
CA LYS A 74 19.23 -28.39 9.54
C LYS A 74 19.47 -27.53 10.78
N HIS A 75 19.03 -26.27 10.80
CA HIS A 75 19.36 -25.34 11.88
C HIS A 75 18.32 -25.25 12.99
N ARG A 76 17.07 -25.68 12.75
CA ARG A 76 15.99 -25.64 13.75
C ARG A 76 16.33 -26.38 15.05
N PRO A 77 16.95 -27.59 15.04
CA PRO A 77 17.32 -28.27 16.28
C PRO A 77 18.33 -27.46 17.11
N SER A 78 19.36 -26.89 16.47
CA SER A 78 20.38 -26.08 17.16
C SER A 78 19.80 -24.80 17.78
N VAL A 79 18.89 -24.12 17.07
CA VAL A 79 18.20 -22.94 17.61
C VAL A 79 17.28 -23.32 18.78
N MET A 80 16.56 -24.44 18.68
CA MET A 80 15.70 -24.93 19.76
C MET A 80 16.51 -25.26 21.01
N LEU A 81 17.67 -25.92 20.86
CA LEU A 81 18.58 -26.20 21.97
C LEU A 81 19.10 -24.91 22.62
N SER A 82 19.58 -23.95 21.82
CA SER A 82 20.04 -22.65 22.35
C SER A 82 18.92 -21.83 23.01
N MET A 83 17.69 -21.91 22.49
CA MET A 83 16.52 -21.27 23.12
C MET A 83 16.15 -21.95 24.44
N GLU A 84 16.20 -23.28 24.51
CA GLU A 84 15.93 -24.03 25.72
C GLU A 84 17.00 -23.78 26.79
N GLU A 85 18.28 -23.70 26.42
CA GLU A 85 19.37 -23.30 27.31
C GLU A 85 19.19 -21.88 27.87
N ARG A 86 18.81 -20.90 27.01
CA ARG A 86 18.47 -19.55 27.48
C ARG A 86 17.25 -19.53 28.39
N ALA A 87 16.23 -20.35 28.11
CA ALA A 87 15.05 -20.46 28.94
C ALA A 87 15.34 -21.12 30.30
N LYS A 88 16.22 -22.13 30.34
CA LYS A 88 16.71 -22.76 31.58
C LYS A 88 17.55 -21.78 32.41
N GLY A 89 18.42 -20.99 31.78
CA GLY A 89 19.14 -19.90 32.45
C GLY A 89 18.22 -18.80 33.01
N LEU A 90 17.07 -18.56 32.35
CA LEU A 90 16.05 -17.62 32.82
C LEU A 90 15.13 -18.23 33.90
N GLY A 91 14.98 -19.55 33.94
CA GLY A 91 14.17 -20.28 34.93
C GLY A 91 14.74 -20.20 36.35
N VAL A 92 16.07 -20.18 36.49
CA VAL A 92 16.74 -19.99 37.80
C VAL A 92 16.42 -18.63 38.43
N CYS A 93 16.07 -17.61 37.63
CA CYS A 93 15.67 -16.29 38.11
C CYS A 93 14.15 -16.17 38.38
N LYS A 94 13.34 -17.18 38.03
CA LYS A 94 11.87 -17.13 38.13
C LYS A 94 11.28 -17.99 39.27
N GLU A 95 12.11 -18.76 39.97
CA GLU A 95 11.72 -19.59 41.11
C GLU A 95 11.89 -18.91 42.49
N SER A 96 12.10 -17.58 42.54
CA SER A 96 11.87 -16.83 43.79
C SER A 96 10.37 -16.59 43.98
N GLY A 97 9.66 -17.65 44.39
CA GLY A 97 8.23 -17.70 44.69
C GLY A 97 7.80 -16.81 45.86
N LEU A 98 7.84 -15.50 45.66
CA LEU A 98 7.26 -14.51 46.58
C LEU A 98 5.78 -14.23 46.28
N ALA A 99 5.33 -14.47 45.06
CA ALA A 99 3.94 -14.18 44.64
C ALA A 99 2.91 -15.20 45.17
N SER A 100 3.28 -16.47 45.37
CA SER A 100 2.37 -17.51 45.88
C SER A 100 2.13 -17.44 47.38
N LYS A 101 2.90 -16.64 48.14
CA LYS A 101 2.71 -16.44 49.58
C LYS A 101 1.81 -15.25 49.95
N LEU A 102 1.50 -14.37 48.99
CA LEU A 102 0.70 -13.16 49.26
C LEU A 102 -0.81 -13.37 49.10
N TYR A 103 -1.26 -14.53 48.63
CA TYR A 103 -2.68 -14.81 48.37
C TYR A 103 -3.35 -15.77 49.36
N ASN A 104 -2.86 -15.87 50.60
CA ASN A 104 -3.50 -16.67 51.66
C ASN A 104 -3.91 -15.85 52.89
N PHE A 105 -4.00 -14.52 52.80
CA PHE A 105 -4.48 -13.68 53.91
C PHE A 105 -5.99 -13.42 53.79
N LYS A 106 -6.79 -14.48 53.94
CA LYS A 106 -8.21 -14.35 54.30
C LYS A 106 -8.41 -15.08 55.63
N ARG A 107 -8.55 -14.25 56.66
CA ARG A 107 -8.81 -14.59 58.04
C ARG A 107 -10.27 -15.03 58.15
N GLU A 108 -10.52 -16.30 58.47
CA GLU A 108 -11.77 -16.78 59.07
C GLU A 108 -11.43 -17.26 60.50
N PRO A 109 -12.36 -17.14 61.47
CA PRO A 109 -12.06 -17.16 62.89
C PRO A 109 -11.93 -18.59 63.42
N GLU A 110 -10.76 -18.95 63.97
CA GLU A 110 -10.59 -20.21 64.69
C GLU A 110 -11.26 -20.16 66.06
N GLN A 111 -12.28 -21.00 66.18
CA GLN A 111 -13.01 -21.35 67.38
C GLN A 111 -12.17 -22.37 68.17
N LEU A 112 -11.85 -22.04 69.42
CA LEU A 112 -11.26 -22.96 70.39
C LEU A 112 -12.14 -24.21 70.58
N VAL A 113 -11.50 -25.38 70.66
CA VAL A 113 -11.76 -26.55 71.53
C VAL A 113 -11.47 -27.89 70.81
N SER A 114 -10.95 -28.85 71.59
CA SER A 114 -10.84 -30.32 71.41
C SER A 114 -9.50 -30.92 70.94
N ILE A 115 -8.56 -30.91 71.91
CA ILE A 115 -7.89 -32.07 72.53
C ILE A 115 -8.31 -33.50 72.05
N ASN A 116 -7.27 -34.34 71.84
CA ASN A 116 -7.19 -35.82 71.67
C ASN A 116 -7.54 -36.39 70.27
N ASP A 117 -6.85 -37.37 69.68
CA ASP A 117 -6.23 -38.60 70.21
C ASP A 117 -4.95 -39.04 69.46
N SER A 118 -3.99 -39.59 70.19
CA SER A 118 -2.94 -40.50 69.68
C SER A 118 -3.10 -41.86 70.34
N ALA A 119 -3.39 -42.87 69.53
CA ALA A 119 -3.59 -44.24 69.97
C ALA A 119 -2.27 -45.03 70.11
N ASP A 120 -2.35 -46.04 71.01
CA ASP A 120 -1.56 -47.26 71.13
C ASP A 120 -0.16 -47.23 71.79
N GLN A 121 -0.11 -47.65 73.07
CA GLN A 121 0.43 -48.97 73.45
C GLN A 121 0.23 -49.33 74.95
N MET A 122 -0.72 -50.25 75.19
CA MET A 122 -0.63 -51.51 75.95
C MET A 122 0.13 -51.63 77.30
N SER A 123 -0.62 -51.89 78.38
CA SER A 123 -0.51 -52.98 79.39
C SER A 123 -1.16 -52.51 80.71
N ASP A 124 -2.34 -53.02 81.05
CA ASP A 124 -2.64 -54.25 81.81
C ASP A 124 -2.34 -54.13 83.32
N VAL A 125 -3.41 -54.05 84.11
CA VAL A 125 -3.73 -54.86 85.32
C VAL A 125 -4.80 -54.12 86.13
N ALA A 126 -5.80 -54.90 86.52
CA ALA A 126 -7.07 -54.52 87.11
C ALA A 126 -7.08 -54.53 88.65
N ASP A 127 -8.14 -53.90 89.18
CA ASP A 127 -9.05 -54.40 90.24
C ASP A 127 -8.97 -53.79 91.66
N GLY A 128 -10.18 -53.67 92.26
CA GLY A 128 -10.45 -53.42 93.68
C GLY A 128 -10.76 -51.95 94.03
N ASP A 129 -11.99 -51.45 94.06
CA ASP A 129 -13.21 -51.80 94.83
C ASP A 129 -13.36 -51.02 96.16
N VAL A 130 -14.62 -50.65 96.39
CA VAL A 130 -15.37 -50.19 97.58
C VAL A 130 -15.16 -48.83 98.28
N ASP A 131 -16.32 -48.15 98.35
CA ASP A 131 -16.94 -47.54 99.54
C ASP A 131 -16.46 -46.15 100.03
N GLN A 132 -17.30 -45.26 100.56
CA GLN A 132 -18.75 -45.07 100.62
C GLN A 132 -18.93 -43.70 101.31
N GLU A 133 -19.84 -42.88 100.78
CA GLU A 133 -20.67 -41.82 101.38
C GLU A 133 -20.20 -40.87 102.51
N GLY A 134 -20.74 -39.64 102.42
CA GLY A 134 -21.11 -38.81 103.58
C GLY A 134 -20.25 -37.56 103.73
N ASP A 135 -20.56 -36.49 102.99
CA ASP A 135 -21.39 -35.37 103.46
C ASP A 135 -20.73 -34.55 104.59
N SER A 136 -20.32 -33.33 104.23
CA SER A 136 -20.67 -32.07 104.91
C SER A 136 -19.58 -31.03 104.66
N GLY A 137 -20.03 -29.81 104.41
CA GLY A 137 -19.23 -28.78 103.76
C GLY A 137 -18.05 -28.27 104.55
N ASP A 138 -17.04 -27.80 103.82
CA ASP A 138 -16.44 -26.52 104.11
C ASP A 138 -15.86 -25.96 102.82
N VAL A 139 -16.03 -24.65 102.64
CA VAL A 139 -15.32 -23.89 101.63
C VAL A 139 -13.95 -23.57 102.24
N ASP A 140 -12.88 -23.79 101.45
CA ASP A 140 -11.47 -23.48 101.78
C ASP A 140 -10.59 -24.71 102.12
N ASP A 141 -10.15 -25.45 101.09
CA ASP A 141 -8.85 -26.15 101.14
C ASP A 141 -8.33 -26.53 99.73
N MET A 142 -8.01 -25.54 98.90
CA MET A 142 -7.21 -25.75 97.68
C MET A 142 -5.93 -24.90 97.71
N TYR A 143 -5.33 -24.81 98.90
CA TYR A 143 -3.97 -24.32 99.14
C TYR A 143 -3.17 -25.44 99.82
N GLY A 144 -2.71 -26.43 99.07
CA GLY A 144 -2.04 -27.55 99.73
C GLY A 144 -1.36 -28.64 98.92
N ALA A 145 -0.97 -28.41 97.65
CA ALA A 145 -0.12 -29.40 96.96
C ALA A 145 0.59 -28.84 95.71
N LEU A 146 1.39 -27.78 95.88
CA LEU A 146 2.55 -27.61 95.00
C LEU A 146 3.78 -27.73 95.89
N THR A 147 4.23 -28.97 96.03
CA THR A 147 5.50 -29.35 96.64
C THR A 147 6.60 -28.46 96.09
N VAL A 148 7.25 -27.77 97.03
CA VAL A 148 8.45 -26.96 96.87
C VAL A 148 9.55 -27.82 96.25
N ASN A 149 9.67 -27.74 94.94
CA ASN A 149 10.88 -28.12 94.23
C ASN A 149 11.77 -26.89 94.25
N SER A 150 12.77 -26.91 95.13
CA SER A 150 13.80 -25.88 95.25
C SER A 150 14.58 -25.77 93.96
N GLU A 151 14.30 -24.74 93.17
CA GLU A 151 15.23 -24.07 92.26
C GLU A 151 14.53 -22.78 91.82
N ILE A 152 14.70 -21.73 92.64
CA ILE A 152 14.49 -20.35 92.23
C ILE A 152 15.64 -20.05 91.25
N ASP A 153 15.53 -20.58 90.02
CA ASP A 153 16.23 -19.99 88.89
C ASP A 153 15.43 -18.74 88.52
N SER A 154 16.12 -17.63 88.57
CA SER A 154 15.54 -16.35 88.96
C SER A 154 14.52 -15.87 87.93
N LEU A 155 13.28 -15.66 88.36
CA LEU A 155 12.36 -14.75 87.68
C LEU A 155 13.16 -13.46 87.43
N PRO A 156 13.28 -12.97 86.17
CA PRO A 156 14.11 -11.80 85.91
C PRO A 156 13.60 -10.67 86.79
N ASP A 157 14.50 -9.98 87.49
CA ASP A 157 14.16 -8.87 88.38
C ASP A 157 13.13 -7.99 87.66
N PRO A 158 11.99 -7.60 88.26
CA PRO A 158 11.02 -6.71 87.63
C PRO A 158 11.68 -5.48 86.99
N LYS A 159 12.82 -5.02 87.54
CA LYS A 159 13.65 -3.98 86.96
C LYS A 159 14.25 -4.38 85.60
N ASP A 160 14.76 -5.60 85.47
CA ASP A 160 15.34 -6.15 84.24
C ASP A 160 14.26 -6.37 83.16
N GLN A 161 13.07 -6.85 83.55
CA GLN A 161 11.92 -6.95 82.62
C GLN A 161 11.51 -5.57 82.07
N VAL A 162 11.51 -4.55 82.92
CA VAL A 162 11.26 -3.16 82.49
C VAL A 162 12.36 -2.67 81.56
N THR A 163 13.63 -3.03 81.76
CA THR A 163 14.70 -2.66 80.82
C THR A 163 14.55 -3.35 79.47
N TRP A 164 14.12 -4.62 79.45
CA TRP A 164 13.86 -5.37 78.22
C TRP A 164 12.68 -4.78 77.45
N LEU A 165 11.56 -4.50 78.10
CA LEU A 165 10.40 -3.86 77.49
C LEU A 165 10.73 -2.46 76.94
N LYS A 166 11.61 -1.71 77.60
CA LYS A 166 12.10 -0.42 77.10
C LYS A 166 12.93 -0.58 75.84
N PHE A 167 13.84 -1.55 75.81
CA PHE A 167 14.64 -1.86 74.62
C PHE A 167 13.76 -2.29 73.44
N GLU A 168 12.80 -3.17 73.71
CA GLU A 168 11.83 -3.66 72.73
C GLU A 168 10.97 -2.52 72.16
N LEU A 169 10.46 -1.64 73.01
CA LEU A 169 9.70 -0.47 72.59
C LEU A 169 10.55 0.49 71.74
N CYS A 170 11.81 0.75 72.12
CA CYS A 170 12.73 1.56 71.32
C CYS A 170 13.00 0.94 69.95
N ARG A 171 13.20 -0.39 69.89
CA ARG A 171 13.37 -1.12 68.62
C ARG A 171 12.13 -0.97 67.73
N LEU A 172 10.93 -1.20 68.27
CA LEU A 172 9.68 -1.09 67.52
C LEU A 172 9.40 0.35 67.06
N LEU A 173 9.75 1.36 67.86
CA LEU A 173 9.60 2.76 67.46
C LEU A 173 10.55 3.13 66.31
N GLU A 174 11.78 2.62 66.32
CA GLU A 174 12.73 2.84 65.23
C GLU A 174 12.35 2.06 63.97
N GLU A 175 11.87 0.82 64.10
CA GLU A 175 11.30 0.04 63.00
C GLU A 175 10.12 0.77 62.35
N ARG A 176 9.17 1.25 63.16
CA ARG A 176 8.04 2.05 62.68
C ARG A 176 8.51 3.32 61.97
N ARG A 177 9.47 4.05 62.55
CA ARG A 177 10.03 5.26 61.93
C ARG A 177 10.67 4.94 60.57
N SER A 178 11.45 3.87 60.49
CA SER A 178 12.07 3.42 59.24
C SER A 178 11.04 3.00 58.19
N ALA A 179 9.93 2.38 58.61
CA ALA A 179 8.85 1.97 57.72
C ALA A 179 8.10 3.17 57.14
N VAL A 180 7.87 4.20 57.96
CA VAL A 180 7.25 5.46 57.50
C VAL A 180 8.16 6.16 56.49
N LEU A 181 9.45 6.33 56.79
CA LEU A 181 10.38 6.96 55.84
C LEU A 181 10.45 6.22 54.50
N ARG A 182 10.47 4.89 54.53
CA ARG A 182 10.45 4.07 53.30
C ARG A 182 9.14 4.23 52.53
N ALA A 183 8.00 4.39 53.22
CA ALA A 183 6.73 4.63 52.56
C ALA A 183 6.71 6.00 51.85
N ASP A 184 7.23 7.04 52.51
CA ASP A 184 7.34 8.38 51.93
C ASP A 184 8.28 8.39 50.71
N GLU A 185 9.43 7.70 50.79
CA GLU A 185 10.34 7.51 49.65
C GLU A 185 9.65 6.82 48.47
N LEU A 186 8.88 5.76 48.71
CA LEU A 186 8.11 5.08 47.67
C LEU A 186 7.01 5.96 47.08
N GLU A 187 6.33 6.77 47.90
CA GLU A 187 5.32 7.71 47.42
C GLU A 187 5.94 8.77 46.50
N THR A 188 7.10 9.31 46.87
CA THR A 188 7.83 10.26 46.01
C THR A 188 8.29 9.61 44.70
N ALA A 189 8.82 8.39 44.73
CA ALA A 189 9.19 7.65 43.53
C ALA A 189 7.99 7.38 42.60
N LEU A 190 6.82 7.03 43.17
CA LEU A 190 5.59 6.85 42.40
C LEU A 190 5.09 8.17 41.80
N MET A 191 5.14 9.27 42.55
CA MET A 191 4.81 10.60 42.03
C MET A 191 5.72 11.01 40.87
N GLU A 192 7.02 10.72 40.94
CA GLU A 192 7.96 11.01 39.85
C GLU A 192 7.71 10.13 38.62
N MET A 193 7.45 8.85 38.82
CA MET A 193 7.09 7.92 37.74
C MET A 193 5.81 8.36 37.01
N VAL A 194 4.79 8.82 37.74
CA VAL A 194 3.55 9.35 37.16
C VAL A 194 3.77 10.67 36.41
N LYS A 195 4.69 11.53 36.89
CA LYS A 195 5.05 12.77 36.17
C LYS A 195 5.80 12.51 34.87
N GLN A 196 6.64 11.47 34.84
CA GLN A 196 7.35 11.03 33.64
C GLN A 196 6.47 10.19 32.69
N ASP A 197 5.22 9.91 33.06
CA ASP A 197 4.33 9.13 32.22
C ASP A 197 4.04 9.85 30.89
N ASN A 198 4.45 9.22 29.80
CA ASN A 198 4.32 9.76 28.45
C ASN A 198 2.90 9.69 27.90
N ARG A 199 1.93 9.21 28.70
CA ARG A 199 0.54 9.02 28.29
C ARG A 199 -0.09 10.23 27.61
N ARG A 200 0.16 11.45 28.10
CA ARG A 200 -0.39 12.67 27.46
C ARG A 200 0.19 12.92 26.08
N GLN A 201 1.49 12.71 25.92
CA GLN A 201 2.17 12.87 24.63
C GLN A 201 1.73 11.78 23.64
N LEU A 202 1.59 10.55 24.12
CA LEU A 202 1.07 9.43 23.32
C LEU A 202 -0.39 9.66 22.92
N SER A 203 -1.22 10.19 23.82
CA SER A 203 -2.61 10.56 23.51
C SER A 203 -2.68 11.65 22.44
N ALA A 204 -1.88 12.72 22.58
CA ALA A 204 -1.82 13.79 21.59
C ALA A 204 -1.36 13.28 20.21
N LYS A 205 -0.36 12.39 20.18
CA LYS A 205 0.08 11.75 18.92
C LYS A 205 -0.99 10.83 18.34
N ALA A 206 -1.73 10.09 19.18
CA ALA A 206 -2.84 9.25 18.73
C ALA A 206 -3.95 10.09 18.10
N GLU A 207 -4.37 11.17 18.77
CA GLU A 207 -5.37 12.13 18.25
C GLU A 207 -4.92 12.79 16.94
N GLN A 208 -3.65 13.17 16.82
CA GLN A 208 -3.10 13.70 15.57
C GLN A 208 -3.20 12.68 14.43
N LEU A 209 -2.77 11.43 14.66
CA LEU A 209 -2.85 10.38 13.66
C LEU A 209 -4.29 10.03 13.28
N GLU A 210 -5.22 10.05 14.23
CA GLU A 210 -6.65 9.87 13.96
C GLU A 210 -7.20 10.98 13.05
N HIS A 211 -6.77 12.23 13.26
CA HIS A 211 -7.14 13.33 12.40
C HIS A 211 -6.56 13.17 10.99
N GLU A 212 -5.26 12.91 10.86
CA GLU A 212 -4.61 12.67 9.56
C GLU A 212 -5.25 11.49 8.81
N LEU A 213 -5.61 10.40 9.50
CA LEU A 213 -6.34 9.28 8.91
C LEU A 213 -7.74 9.68 8.43
N SER A 214 -8.44 10.55 9.16
CA SER A 214 -9.76 11.03 8.74
C SER A 214 -9.68 11.92 7.49
N GLU A 215 -8.68 12.80 7.41
CA GLU A 215 -8.43 13.65 6.25
C GLU A 215 -8.06 12.81 5.02
N LEU A 216 -7.15 11.84 5.18
CA LEU A 216 -6.76 10.94 4.10
C LEU A 216 -7.93 10.09 3.60
N LYS A 217 -8.79 9.61 4.50
CA LYS A 217 -10.00 8.86 4.11
C LYS A 217 -10.97 9.72 3.32
N GLN A 218 -11.19 10.97 3.72
CA GLN A 218 -12.04 11.90 2.98
C GLN A 218 -11.45 12.21 1.60
N ALA A 219 -10.15 12.54 1.54
CA ALA A 219 -9.48 12.79 0.27
C ALA A 219 -9.53 11.57 -0.67
N LEU A 220 -9.46 10.36 -0.12
CA LEU A 220 -9.62 9.12 -0.89
C LEU A 220 -11.03 8.98 -1.47
N SER A 221 -12.09 9.25 -0.68
CA SER A 221 -13.46 9.18 -1.20
C SER A 221 -13.70 10.22 -2.29
N ASP A 222 -13.22 11.45 -2.08
CA ASP A 222 -13.35 12.53 -3.06
C ASP A 222 -12.63 12.16 -4.37
N LYS A 223 -11.46 11.52 -4.28
CA LYS A 223 -10.74 11.01 -5.46
C LYS A 223 -11.47 9.88 -6.16
N GLN A 224 -12.10 8.98 -5.41
CA GLN A 224 -12.91 7.90 -5.97
C GLN A 224 -14.17 8.44 -6.68
N GLU A 225 -14.80 9.48 -6.15
CA GLU A 225 -15.91 10.17 -6.81
C GLU A 225 -15.44 10.90 -8.08
N GLN A 226 -14.29 11.58 -8.02
CA GLN A 226 -13.67 12.22 -9.18
C GLN A 226 -13.34 11.20 -10.29
N GLU A 227 -12.80 10.04 -9.91
CA GLU A 227 -12.49 8.95 -10.83
C GLU A 227 -13.77 8.42 -11.51
N GLN A 228 -14.85 8.20 -10.76
CA GLN A 228 -16.13 7.77 -11.32
C GLN A 228 -16.70 8.79 -12.31
N ALA A 229 -16.63 10.08 -12.00
CA ALA A 229 -17.05 11.14 -12.90
C ALA A 229 -16.20 11.16 -14.19
N MET A 230 -14.88 10.98 -14.05
CA MET A 230 -13.96 10.90 -15.18
C MET A 230 -14.27 9.69 -16.07
N PHE A 231 -14.54 8.52 -15.49
CA PHE A 231 -14.94 7.34 -16.26
C PHE A 231 -16.20 7.58 -17.09
N GLN A 232 -17.22 8.22 -16.52
CA GLN A 232 -18.43 8.55 -17.27
C GLN A 232 -18.17 9.51 -18.43
N LEU A 233 -17.30 10.50 -18.24
CA LEU A 233 -16.91 11.44 -19.29
C LEU A 233 -16.14 10.73 -20.40
N VAL A 234 -15.13 9.92 -20.07
CA VAL A 234 -14.35 9.15 -21.04
C VAL A 234 -15.25 8.22 -21.85
N MET A 235 -16.16 7.50 -21.19
CA MET A 235 -17.14 6.66 -21.87
C MET A 235 -18.01 7.44 -22.88
N ARG A 236 -18.44 8.66 -22.54
CA ARG A 236 -19.19 9.52 -23.47
C ARG A 236 -18.34 9.97 -24.66
N VAL A 237 -17.13 10.45 -24.39
CA VAL A 237 -16.21 10.92 -25.44
C VAL A 237 -15.82 9.77 -26.38
N GLU A 238 -15.57 8.57 -25.87
CA GLU A 238 -15.29 7.40 -26.70
C GLU A 238 -16.47 7.04 -27.61
N GLN A 239 -17.71 7.16 -27.14
CA GLN A 239 -18.89 6.94 -27.97
C GLN A 239 -19.01 8.00 -29.06
N GLU A 240 -18.83 9.28 -28.71
CA GLU A 240 -18.84 10.38 -29.69
C GLU A 240 -17.74 10.21 -30.74
N LEU A 241 -16.53 9.79 -30.34
CA LEU A 241 -15.43 9.49 -31.25
C LEU A 241 -15.75 8.32 -32.19
N LYS A 242 -16.41 7.26 -31.69
CA LYS A 242 -16.87 6.14 -32.55
C LYS A 242 -17.83 6.65 -33.62
N PHE A 243 -18.84 7.43 -33.25
CA PHE A 243 -19.78 8.01 -34.22
C PHE A 243 -19.08 8.94 -35.22
N ALA A 244 -18.13 9.75 -34.76
CA ALA A 244 -17.36 10.63 -35.64
C ALA A 244 -16.49 9.84 -36.63
N GLU A 245 -15.86 8.75 -36.18
CA GLU A 245 -15.03 7.91 -37.05
C GLU A 245 -15.88 7.13 -38.07
N GLU A 246 -17.05 6.61 -37.67
CA GLU A 246 -18.00 5.99 -38.60
C GLU A 246 -18.47 6.98 -39.68
N ALA A 247 -18.76 8.23 -39.29
CA ALA A 247 -19.11 9.28 -40.23
C ALA A 247 -17.93 9.67 -41.16
N ARG A 248 -16.69 9.62 -40.65
CA ARG A 248 -15.48 9.84 -41.47
C ARG A 248 -15.30 8.74 -42.51
N ILE A 249 -15.44 7.47 -42.09
CA ILE A 249 -15.30 6.30 -42.97
C ILE A 249 -16.36 6.33 -44.08
N SER A 250 -17.62 6.64 -43.75
CA SER A 250 -18.69 6.73 -44.76
C SER A 250 -18.44 7.86 -45.76
N ALA A 251 -18.03 9.04 -45.30
CA ALA A 251 -17.66 10.15 -46.17
C ALA A 251 -16.46 9.82 -47.08
N GLU A 252 -15.49 9.06 -46.58
CA GLU A 252 -14.35 8.59 -47.38
C GLU A 252 -14.78 7.61 -48.48
N GLN A 253 -15.69 6.67 -48.16
CA GLN A 253 -16.27 5.75 -49.13
C GLN A 253 -17.06 6.49 -50.22
N ASP A 254 -17.88 7.46 -49.83
CA ASP A 254 -18.64 8.30 -50.77
C ASP A 254 -17.69 9.10 -51.68
N ALA A 255 -16.64 9.70 -51.12
CA ALA A 255 -15.64 10.40 -51.90
C ALA A 255 -14.87 9.46 -52.86
N ALA A 256 -14.56 8.24 -52.45
CA ALA A 256 -13.94 7.24 -53.31
C ALA A 256 -14.86 6.82 -54.47
N ALA A 257 -16.15 6.61 -54.19
CA ALA A 257 -17.15 6.31 -55.21
C ALA A 257 -17.30 7.46 -56.23
N GLN A 258 -17.31 8.71 -55.76
CA GLN A 258 -17.33 9.89 -56.61
C GLN A 258 -16.08 10.01 -57.48
N ARG A 259 -14.88 9.77 -56.93
CA ARG A 259 -13.64 9.75 -57.71
C ARG A 259 -13.66 8.68 -58.80
N TYR A 260 -14.16 7.49 -58.51
CA TYR A 260 -14.30 6.43 -59.51
C TYR A 260 -15.24 6.85 -60.65
N ALA A 261 -16.41 7.40 -60.31
CA ALA A 261 -17.36 7.89 -61.31
C ALA A 261 -16.75 9.02 -62.17
N ALA A 262 -16.00 9.94 -61.57
CA ALA A 262 -15.29 11.00 -62.29
C ALA A 262 -14.22 10.44 -63.25
N ASN A 263 -13.44 9.45 -62.82
CA ASN A 263 -12.43 8.80 -63.67
C ASN A 263 -13.06 8.08 -64.87
N VAL A 264 -14.16 7.37 -64.67
CA VAL A 264 -14.89 6.71 -65.77
C VAL A 264 -15.41 7.73 -66.78
N LEU A 265 -15.96 8.86 -66.31
CA LEU A 265 -16.39 9.93 -67.20
C LEU A 265 -15.21 10.55 -67.95
N GLN A 266 -14.08 10.77 -67.28
CA GLN A 266 -12.87 11.29 -67.91
C GLN A 266 -12.35 10.35 -69.01
N GLU A 267 -12.27 9.04 -68.76
CA GLU A 267 -11.87 8.05 -69.76
C GLU A 267 -12.80 8.08 -70.98
N LYS A 268 -14.12 8.16 -70.76
CA LYS A 268 -15.10 8.30 -71.86
C LYS A 268 -14.93 9.60 -72.65
N TYR A 269 -14.58 10.69 -71.98
CA TYR A 269 -14.28 11.96 -72.64
C TYR A 269 -13.01 11.85 -73.50
N GLU A 270 -11.95 11.23 -72.98
CA GLU A 270 -10.70 11.01 -73.70
C GLU A 270 -10.91 10.10 -74.93
N GLU A 271 -11.66 9.02 -74.79
CA GLU A 271 -12.08 8.14 -75.90
C GLU A 271 -12.85 8.92 -76.98
N ALA A 272 -13.85 9.72 -76.57
CA ALA A 272 -14.66 10.52 -77.49
C ALA A 272 -13.80 11.57 -78.22
N MET A 273 -12.91 12.26 -77.51
CA MET A 273 -11.96 13.23 -78.09
C MET A 273 -11.02 12.56 -79.10
N ALA A 274 -10.50 11.37 -78.79
CA ALA A 274 -9.66 10.62 -79.73
C ALA A 274 -10.45 10.23 -81.00
N SER A 275 -11.71 9.81 -80.85
CA SER A 275 -12.58 9.49 -82.00
C SER A 275 -12.89 10.73 -82.87
N LEU A 276 -13.09 11.89 -82.24
CA LEU A 276 -13.33 13.16 -82.91
C LEU A 276 -12.09 13.60 -83.69
N ALA A 277 -10.91 13.56 -83.08
CA ALA A 277 -9.64 13.86 -83.75
C ALA A 277 -9.41 12.90 -84.94
N GLN A 278 -9.80 11.63 -84.83
CA GLN A 278 -9.72 10.70 -85.96
C GLN A 278 -10.66 11.10 -87.11
N MET A 279 -11.89 11.53 -86.81
CA MET A 279 -12.82 12.03 -87.84
C MET A 279 -12.35 13.35 -88.45
N GLU A 280 -11.81 14.26 -87.65
CA GLU A 280 -11.22 15.52 -88.12
C GLU A 280 -10.09 15.28 -89.11
N ASN A 281 -9.16 14.37 -88.79
CA ASN A 281 -8.10 13.97 -89.73
C ASN A 281 -8.67 13.41 -91.05
N ARG A 282 -9.74 12.61 -91.00
CA ARG A 282 -10.41 12.11 -92.21
C ARG A 282 -11.06 13.25 -93.01
N ALA A 283 -11.70 14.20 -92.34
CA ALA A 283 -12.30 15.36 -92.97
C ALA A 283 -11.25 16.25 -93.65
N VAL A 284 -10.15 16.56 -92.94
CA VAL A 284 -8.99 17.30 -93.49
C VAL A 284 -8.40 16.58 -94.70
N MET A 285 -8.24 15.25 -94.65
CA MET A 285 -7.78 14.47 -95.82
C MET A 285 -8.75 14.56 -96.99
N ALA A 286 -10.06 14.46 -96.74
CA ALA A 286 -11.08 14.59 -97.78
C ALA A 286 -11.11 16.00 -98.39
N GLU A 287 -11.00 17.04 -97.56
CA GLU A 287 -10.89 18.43 -97.98
C GLU A 287 -9.63 18.68 -98.81
N THR A 288 -8.47 18.19 -98.35
CA THR A 288 -7.20 18.31 -99.08
C THR A 288 -7.26 17.59 -100.43
N MET A 289 -7.88 16.39 -100.50
CA MET A 289 -8.09 15.70 -101.77
C MET A 289 -9.01 16.48 -102.70
N LEU A 290 -10.12 17.02 -102.18
CA LEU A 290 -11.03 17.86 -102.97
C LEU A 290 -10.28 19.08 -103.50
N GLU A 291 -9.54 19.78 -102.65
CA GLU A 291 -8.75 20.95 -103.01
C GLU A 291 -7.69 20.60 -104.06
N ALA A 292 -6.99 19.47 -103.93
CA ALA A 292 -6.07 18.98 -104.95
C ALA A 292 -6.77 18.67 -106.28
N THR A 293 -7.97 18.08 -106.27
CA THR A 293 -8.74 17.84 -107.50
C THR A 293 -9.23 19.13 -108.15
N LEU A 294 -9.64 20.13 -107.35
CA LEU A 294 -10.00 21.46 -107.83
C LEU A 294 -8.79 22.19 -108.42
N GLN A 295 -7.62 22.12 -107.78
CA GLN A 295 -6.38 22.67 -108.31
C GLN A 295 -5.97 21.97 -109.61
N TYR A 296 -6.09 20.64 -109.68
CA TYR A 296 -5.83 19.90 -110.91
C TYR A 296 -6.78 20.31 -112.04
N GLN A 297 -8.09 20.40 -111.78
CA GLN A 297 -9.06 20.89 -112.75
C GLN A 297 -8.79 22.34 -113.18
N SER A 298 -8.42 23.21 -112.23
CA SER A 298 -8.01 24.58 -112.52
C SER A 298 -6.75 24.63 -113.39
N SER A 299 -5.77 23.76 -113.14
CA SER A 299 -4.55 23.64 -113.93
C SER A 299 -4.80 23.06 -115.34
N GLN A 300 -5.72 22.10 -115.48
CA GLN A 300 -6.21 21.58 -116.76
C GLN A 300 -6.92 22.68 -117.57
N GLN A 301 -7.76 23.49 -116.92
CA GLN A 301 -8.40 24.65 -117.55
C GLN A 301 -7.40 25.75 -117.92
N LYS A 302 -6.31 25.93 -117.17
CA LYS A 302 -5.19 26.83 -117.51
C LYS A 302 -4.29 26.30 -118.65
N ALA A 303 -4.19 24.98 -118.84
CA ALA A 303 -3.43 24.36 -119.92
C ALA A 303 -4.20 24.30 -121.27
N LEU A 304 -5.53 24.46 -121.23
CA LEU A 304 -6.42 24.47 -122.40
C LEU A 304 -7.01 25.86 -122.72
N SER A 305 -6.56 26.94 -122.08
CA SER A 305 -6.99 28.30 -122.41
C SER A 305 -5.84 29.14 -123.00
N PRO A 306 -6.08 29.88 -124.11
CA PRO A 306 -5.14 30.86 -124.64
C PRO A 306 -5.18 32.15 -123.81
N LEU A 307 -4.01 32.72 -123.51
CA LEU A 307 -3.90 34.07 -122.92
C LEU A 307 -4.31 35.14 -123.96
N PRO A 308 -5.00 36.23 -123.56
CA PRO A 308 -4.35 37.52 -123.18
C PRO A 308 -4.96 38.13 -121.89
N SER A 309 -4.19 38.71 -120.95
CA SER A 309 -3.75 40.13 -120.80
C SER A 309 -4.82 41.11 -120.20
N PRO A 310 -4.46 42.32 -119.66
CA PRO A 310 -4.79 42.75 -118.29
C PRO A 310 -5.64 44.05 -118.18
N ARG A 311 -6.36 44.25 -117.07
CA ARG A 311 -6.83 45.54 -116.47
C ARG A 311 -7.76 45.20 -115.28
N ALA A 312 -7.48 45.62 -114.04
CA ALA A 312 -7.57 46.94 -113.41
C ALA A 312 -9.01 47.39 -113.07
N SER A 313 -9.16 47.91 -111.83
CA SER A 313 -10.33 48.46 -111.12
C SER A 313 -11.27 47.42 -110.47
N ALA A 314 -11.86 47.62 -109.28
CA ALA A 314 -12.03 48.82 -108.48
C ALA A 314 -11.96 48.49 -106.98
N GLN A 315 -11.34 49.41 -106.27
CA GLN A 315 -11.35 49.59 -104.83
C GLN A 315 -12.63 50.35 -104.44
N ASP A 316 -13.06 50.16 -103.20
CA ASP A 316 -14.16 50.79 -102.47
C ASP A 316 -15.58 50.30 -102.75
N ASP A 317 -16.13 49.60 -101.73
CA ASP A 317 -17.47 49.95 -101.26
C ASP A 317 -17.64 49.78 -99.73
N SER A 318 -17.97 50.90 -99.11
CA SER A 318 -18.90 51.16 -97.99
C SER A 318 -18.86 50.39 -96.65
N PHE A 319 -18.42 51.12 -95.62
CA PHE A 319 -19.14 51.49 -94.38
C PHE A 319 -20.35 50.66 -93.88
N GLN A 320 -20.20 50.06 -92.69
CA GLN A 320 -21.14 50.14 -91.55
C GLN A 320 -20.41 49.67 -90.27
N GLU A 321 -19.90 50.59 -89.44
CA GLU A 321 -20.54 51.08 -88.20
C GLU A 321 -20.83 49.98 -87.17
N SER A 322 -20.04 49.91 -86.08
CA SER A 322 -20.53 49.88 -84.69
C SER A 322 -19.41 49.66 -83.65
N GLN A 323 -19.06 50.76 -82.99
CA GLN A 323 -18.69 50.91 -81.57
C GLN A 323 -17.82 49.84 -80.88
N SER A 324 -16.59 50.26 -80.61
CA SER A 324 -15.76 49.81 -79.50
C SER A 324 -16.50 49.84 -78.16
N ARG A 325 -16.76 48.67 -77.56
CA ARG A 325 -16.94 48.54 -76.11
C ARG A 325 -16.00 47.46 -75.60
N ARG A 326 -15.00 47.89 -74.82
CA ARG A 326 -14.24 47.01 -73.94
C ARG A 326 -15.22 46.37 -72.97
N ILE A 327 -15.23 45.04 -72.91
CA ILE A 327 -15.90 44.29 -71.85
C ILE A 327 -14.79 43.65 -71.03
N ASN A 328 -14.57 44.22 -69.85
CA ASN A 328 -13.79 43.64 -68.76
C ASN A 328 -14.53 42.39 -68.26
N LEU A 329 -13.90 41.23 -68.33
CA LEU A 329 -14.31 40.04 -67.59
C LEU A 329 -13.14 39.53 -66.76
N LEU A 330 -12.75 40.34 -65.79
CA LEU A 330 -12.14 39.90 -64.54
C LEU A 330 -13.09 40.35 -63.44
N GLY A 331 -13.90 39.42 -62.97
CA GLY A 331 -14.75 39.57 -61.80
C GLY A 331 -14.66 38.28 -60.98
N PRO A 332 -14.30 38.35 -59.69
CA PRO A 332 -14.17 37.17 -58.85
C PRO A 332 -15.56 36.63 -58.49
N PHE A 333 -15.79 35.35 -58.75
CA PHE A 333 -16.92 34.61 -58.19
C PHE A 333 -16.66 34.37 -56.69
N SER A 334 -17.00 35.34 -55.85
CA SER A 334 -17.24 35.09 -54.42
C SER A 334 -18.71 34.72 -54.23
N LEU A 335 -19.04 33.45 -54.42
CA LEU A 335 -20.32 32.89 -54.00
C LEU A 335 -20.15 32.19 -52.66
N SER A 336 -20.51 32.96 -51.64
CA SER A 336 -20.93 32.52 -50.31
C SER A 336 -21.78 31.25 -50.39
N TRP A 337 -21.26 30.16 -49.83
CA TRP A 337 -22.04 29.02 -49.41
C TRP A 337 -22.01 28.94 -47.88
N ARG A 338 -23.06 29.53 -47.29
CA ARG A 338 -23.96 28.84 -46.36
C ARG A 338 -23.27 28.17 -45.16
N ASP A 339 -23.08 28.96 -44.12
CA ASP A 339 -23.02 28.45 -42.76
C ASP A 339 -24.46 28.22 -42.26
N LYS A 340 -24.76 26.96 -41.97
CA LYS A 340 -26.00 26.54 -41.33
C LYS A 340 -25.74 25.16 -40.75
N ASN A 341 -25.34 25.11 -39.48
CA ASN A 341 -25.83 24.13 -38.51
C ASN A 341 -25.36 24.44 -37.08
N LYS A 342 -26.36 24.45 -36.18
CA LYS A 342 -26.39 24.04 -34.77
C LYS A 342 -25.45 24.68 -33.75
#